data_AF-A0AAV6HI90-F1
#
_entry.id   AF-A0AAV6HI90-F1
#
_cell.length_a   1.000
_cell.length_b   1.000
_cell.length_c   1.000
_cell.angle_alpha   90.00
_cell.angle_beta   90.00
_cell.angle_gamma   90.00
#
_symmetry.space_group_name_H-M   'P 1'
#
loop_
_entity.id
_entity.type
_entity.pdbx_description
1 polymer ?
#
loop_
_entity_poly.entity_id
_entity_poly.type
_entity_poly.pdbx_seq_one_letter_code
_entity_poly.pdbx_strand_id
1 'polypeptide(L)'
;MSQGENGSDEEALQHLTSTIDQKIDKGAQKTESFFSSASIYKVPEYLRTLKESAYTPCLVAIGPLHREDTHLQTPMQHVKMSYTNYLLSRPTAGMLDRELAKRKKFTALQECLTELKTLVDDAKKCYAEEVTLDEEMMLVDGCFILEFLYRYCTKTVIMEAKSISSFIS
;
A
#
# COMPACT_ATOMS: atom_id res chain seq x y z
N MET A 1 10.94 -69.80 -1.50
CA MET A 1 10.44 -68.77 -2.43
C MET A 1 9.95 -67.61 -1.59
N SER A 2 10.72 -66.53 -1.46
CA SER A 2 10.33 -65.32 -0.73
C SER A 2 11.07 -64.14 -1.34
N GLN A 3 10.61 -63.72 -2.51
CA GLN A 3 10.92 -62.41 -3.09
C GLN A 3 9.58 -61.86 -3.57
N GLY A 4 9.11 -60.77 -2.96
CA GLY A 4 7.81 -60.19 -3.29
C GLY A 4 7.47 -58.91 -2.56
N GLU A 5 8.04 -58.65 -1.37
CA GLU A 5 7.61 -57.49 -0.55
C GLU A 5 8.53 -56.27 -0.61
N ASN A 6 9.82 -56.42 -0.99
CA ASN A 6 10.77 -55.29 -0.94
C ASN A 6 10.56 -54.19 -2.00
N GLY A 7 9.90 -54.47 -3.13
CA GLY A 7 9.76 -53.50 -4.22
C GLY A 7 8.71 -52.41 -3.96
N SER A 8 7.65 -52.75 -3.23
CA SER A 8 6.53 -51.84 -2.95
C SER A 8 6.93 -50.74 -1.96
N ASP A 9 7.72 -51.09 -0.95
CA ASP A 9 8.14 -50.14 0.09
C ASP A 9 9.22 -49.18 -0.41
N GLU A 10 10.07 -49.63 -1.34
CA GLU A 10 11.11 -48.81 -1.96
C GLU A 10 10.52 -47.77 -2.93
N GLU A 11 9.52 -48.17 -3.74
CA GLU A 11 8.77 -47.24 -4.60
C GLU A 11 7.98 -46.20 -3.79
N ALA A 12 7.35 -46.62 -2.69
CA ALA A 12 6.62 -45.72 -1.80
C ALA A 12 7.55 -44.69 -1.12
N LEU A 13 8.73 -45.14 -0.66
CA LEU A 13 9.73 -44.27 -0.06
C LEU A 13 10.29 -43.26 -1.08
N GLN A 14 10.49 -43.68 -2.32
CA GLN A 14 10.99 -42.81 -3.38
C GLN A 14 9.96 -41.76 -3.81
N HIS A 15 8.68 -42.14 -3.90
CA HIS A 15 7.58 -41.20 -4.16
C HIS A 15 7.45 -40.16 -3.02
N LEU A 16 7.52 -40.61 -1.77
CA LEU A 16 7.48 -39.72 -0.61
C LEU A 16 8.67 -38.75 -0.60
N THR A 17 9.87 -39.25 -0.88
CA THR A 17 11.09 -38.43 -0.95
C THR A 17 10.97 -37.34 -2.01
N SER A 18 10.53 -37.70 -3.23
CA SER A 18 10.29 -36.73 -4.32
C SER A 18 9.23 -35.69 -3.94
N THR A 19 8.15 -36.12 -3.27
CA THR A 19 7.09 -35.20 -2.80
C THR A 19 7.61 -34.21 -1.76
N ILE A 20 8.45 -34.66 -0.84
CA ILE A 20 9.04 -33.82 0.21
C ILE A 20 10.03 -32.83 -0.41
N ASP A 21 10.91 -33.31 -1.30
CA ASP A 21 11.90 -32.49 -2.01
C ASP A 21 11.23 -31.34 -2.77
N GLN A 22 10.18 -31.65 -3.55
CA GLN A 22 9.38 -30.64 -4.24
C GLN A 22 8.73 -29.61 -3.29
N LYS A 23 8.28 -30.03 -2.10
CA LYS A 23 7.71 -29.11 -1.11
C LYS A 23 8.79 -28.21 -0.49
N ILE A 24 9.99 -28.74 -0.25
CA ILE A 24 11.13 -27.98 0.26
C ILE A 24 11.55 -26.92 -0.76
N ASP A 25 11.75 -27.32 -2.02
CA ASP A 25 12.12 -26.41 -3.10
C ASP A 25 11.08 -25.32 -3.32
N LYS A 26 9.79 -25.71 -3.35
CA LYS A 26 8.69 -24.76 -3.50
C LYS A 26 8.63 -23.80 -2.31
N GLY A 27 8.92 -24.27 -1.09
CA GLY A 27 9.02 -23.44 0.11
C GLY A 27 10.19 -22.46 0.06
N ALA A 28 11.37 -22.91 -0.38
CA ALA A 28 12.57 -22.10 -0.52
C ALA A 28 12.38 -21.00 -1.59
N GLN A 29 11.90 -21.36 -2.78
CA GLN A 29 11.62 -20.42 -3.87
C GLN A 29 10.56 -19.38 -3.48
N LYS A 30 9.50 -19.82 -2.77
CA LYS A 30 8.47 -18.90 -2.29
C LYS A 30 9.04 -17.92 -1.26
N THR A 31 9.95 -18.36 -0.40
CA THR A 31 10.64 -17.53 0.59
C THR A 31 11.49 -16.46 -0.10
N GLU A 32 12.35 -16.83 -1.05
CA GLU A 32 13.18 -15.87 -1.78
C GLU A 32 12.34 -14.83 -2.56
N SER A 33 11.23 -15.26 -3.17
CA SER A 33 10.32 -14.35 -3.87
C SER A 33 9.55 -13.42 -2.94
N PHE A 34 9.10 -13.90 -1.77
CA PHE A 34 8.35 -13.08 -0.79
C PHE A 34 9.24 -12.09 -0.05
N PHE A 35 10.40 -12.53 0.43
CA PHE A 35 11.25 -11.72 1.30
C PHE A 35 12.16 -10.74 0.56
N SER A 36 12.37 -10.90 -0.75
CA SER A 36 13.20 -9.97 -1.53
C SER A 36 12.50 -8.67 -1.93
N SER A 37 11.16 -8.62 -1.89
CA SER A 37 10.38 -7.47 -2.40
C SER A 37 9.37 -6.87 -1.42
N ALA A 38 8.96 -7.61 -0.38
CA ALA A 38 8.06 -7.10 0.63
C ALA A 38 8.73 -6.01 1.49
N SER A 39 7.97 -4.95 1.76
CA SER A 39 8.39 -3.82 2.62
C SER A 39 7.32 -3.42 3.64
N ILE A 40 6.11 -3.96 3.51
CA ILE A 40 4.97 -3.71 4.38
C ILE A 40 4.58 -5.03 5.04
N TYR A 41 4.71 -5.10 6.36
CA TYR A 41 4.46 -6.29 7.17
C TYR A 41 3.36 -6.00 8.20
N LYS A 42 2.50 -6.98 8.47
CA LYS A 42 1.67 -6.90 9.67
C LYS A 42 2.52 -7.11 10.91
N VAL A 43 2.11 -6.44 11.98
CA VAL A 43 2.70 -6.62 13.30
C VAL A 43 2.33 -8.02 13.80
N PRO A 44 3.30 -8.86 14.20
CA PRO A 44 3.02 -10.16 14.80
C PRO A 44 2.03 -10.08 15.96
N GLU A 45 1.10 -11.03 16.04
CA GLU A 45 -0.01 -11.00 17.01
C GLU A 45 0.47 -10.93 18.47
N TYR A 46 1.57 -11.61 18.79
CA TYR A 46 2.15 -11.56 20.13
C TYR A 46 2.66 -10.15 20.51
N LEU A 47 3.12 -9.34 19.55
CA LEU A 47 3.48 -7.94 19.80
C LEU A 47 2.23 -7.07 19.90
N ARG A 48 1.25 -7.33 19.03
CA ARG A 48 -0.01 -6.59 19.01
C ARG A 48 -0.76 -6.74 20.33
N THR A 49 -0.84 -7.94 20.88
CA THR A 49 -1.50 -8.22 22.17
C THR A 49 -0.85 -7.53 23.37
N LEU A 50 0.46 -7.25 23.33
CA LEU A 50 1.14 -6.49 24.40
C LEU A 50 0.69 -5.03 24.45
N LYS A 51 0.39 -4.41 23.30
CA LYS A 51 -0.09 -3.03 23.23
C LYS A 51 -0.83 -2.75 21.92
N GLU A 52 -2.08 -3.18 21.85
CA GLU A 52 -2.87 -3.11 20.61
C GLU A 52 -2.99 -1.67 20.07
N SER A 53 -3.22 -0.71 20.95
CA SER A 53 -3.39 0.69 20.58
C SER A 53 -2.15 1.34 19.95
N ALA A 54 -0.96 0.74 20.09
CA ALA A 54 0.25 1.23 19.41
C ALA A 54 0.34 0.79 17.94
N TYR A 55 -0.42 -0.24 17.57
CA TYR A 55 -0.40 -0.85 16.24
C TYR A 55 -1.73 -0.73 15.50
N THR A 56 -2.75 -0.15 16.14
CA THR A 56 -4.03 0.20 15.54
C THR A 56 -4.01 1.69 15.16
N PRO A 57 -4.20 2.05 13.88
CA PRO A 57 -4.32 3.44 13.48
C PRO A 57 -5.46 4.11 14.27
N CYS A 58 -5.22 5.36 14.70
CA CYS A 58 -6.17 6.09 15.54
C CYS A 58 -7.13 6.98 14.74
N LEU A 59 -6.72 7.42 13.53
CA LEU A 59 -7.40 8.52 12.83
C LEU A 59 -7.72 8.24 11.37
N VAL A 60 -6.78 7.68 10.62
CA VAL A 60 -6.90 7.47 9.17
C VAL A 60 -6.35 6.10 8.79
N ALA A 61 -7.13 5.37 7.99
CA ALA A 61 -6.67 4.18 7.31
C ALA A 61 -5.94 4.56 6.02
N ILE A 62 -4.74 4.00 5.82
CA ILE A 62 -3.93 4.11 4.61
C ILE A 62 -3.64 2.70 4.13
N GLY A 63 -4.01 2.42 2.88
CA GLY A 63 -3.86 1.10 2.29
C GLY A 63 -4.91 0.09 2.79
N PRO A 64 -4.78 -1.18 2.37
CA PRO A 64 -5.82 -2.19 2.49
C PRO A 64 -5.97 -2.75 3.91
N LEU A 65 -4.91 -2.73 4.73
CA LEU A 65 -4.84 -3.51 5.97
C LEU A 65 -5.85 -3.05 7.04
N HIS A 66 -6.20 -1.77 7.03
CA HIS A 66 -7.10 -1.14 8.01
C HIS A 66 -8.34 -0.52 7.34
N ARG A 67 -8.61 -0.88 6.08
CA ARG A 67 -9.69 -0.27 5.30
C ARG A 67 -11.07 -0.56 5.90
N GLU A 68 -11.28 -1.80 6.33
CA GLU A 68 -12.58 -2.27 6.84
C GLU A 68 -12.77 -1.99 8.34
N ASP A 69 -11.78 -1.36 8.99
CA ASP A 69 -11.85 -1.02 10.40
C ASP A 69 -12.91 0.06 10.61
N THR A 70 -14.03 -0.32 11.23
CA THR A 70 -15.19 0.56 11.42
C THR A 70 -14.88 1.82 12.22
N HIS A 71 -13.92 1.77 13.16
CA HIS A 71 -13.48 2.96 13.91
C HIS A 71 -12.71 3.97 13.06
N LEU A 72 -12.25 3.59 11.87
CA LEU A 72 -11.56 4.45 10.90
C LEU A 72 -12.48 4.98 9.81
N GLN A 73 -13.76 4.61 9.83
CA GLN A 73 -14.82 5.20 8.99
C GLN A 73 -15.26 6.56 9.54
N THR A 74 -14.30 7.46 9.70
CA THR A 74 -14.46 8.79 10.27
C THR A 74 -14.57 9.84 9.15
N PRO A 75 -14.90 11.11 9.47
CA PRO A 75 -14.84 12.21 8.51
C PRO A 75 -13.47 12.39 7.84
N MET A 76 -12.41 11.73 8.32
CA MET A 76 -11.10 11.72 7.66
C MET A 76 -11.14 11.12 6.25
N GLN A 77 -12.09 10.23 5.94
CA GLN A 77 -12.27 9.75 4.57
C GLN A 77 -12.63 10.91 3.62
N HIS A 78 -13.49 11.84 4.05
CA HIS A 78 -13.78 13.06 3.30
C HIS A 78 -12.57 14.01 3.22
N VAL A 79 -11.72 14.04 4.25
CA VAL A 79 -10.47 14.81 4.22
C VAL A 79 -9.53 14.26 3.16
N LYS A 80 -9.37 12.93 3.05
CA LYS A 80 -8.58 12.32 1.98
C LYS A 80 -9.11 12.72 0.60
N MET A 81 -10.42 12.59 0.38
CA MET A 81 -11.07 13.03 -0.87
C MET A 81 -10.85 14.51 -1.17
N SER A 82 -10.93 15.37 -0.14
CA SER A 82 -10.67 16.80 -0.28
C SER A 82 -9.23 17.07 -0.71
N TYR A 83 -8.26 16.39 -0.12
CA TYR A 83 -6.84 16.51 -0.48
C TYR A 83 -6.57 16.02 -1.91
N THR A 84 -7.15 14.89 -2.29
CA THR A 84 -7.13 14.41 -3.67
C THR A 84 -7.71 15.45 -4.63
N ASN A 85 -8.85 16.04 -4.29
CA ASN A 85 -9.45 17.11 -5.07
C ASN A 85 -8.52 18.33 -5.20
N TYR A 86 -7.86 18.74 -4.12
CA TYR A 86 -6.91 19.85 -4.15
C TYR A 86 -5.70 19.56 -5.05
N LEU A 87 -5.12 18.36 -4.94
CA LEU A 87 -3.99 17.94 -5.77
C LEU A 87 -4.35 17.99 -7.25
N LEU A 88 -5.46 17.36 -7.63
CA LEU A 88 -5.93 17.29 -9.03
C LEU A 88 -6.38 18.64 -9.59
N SER A 89 -6.84 19.56 -8.73
CA SER A 89 -7.29 20.89 -9.16
C SER A 89 -6.14 21.91 -9.21
N ARG A 90 -4.96 21.57 -8.70
CA ARG A 90 -3.80 22.48 -8.66
C ARG A 90 -3.38 23.02 -10.04
N PRO A 91 -3.31 22.20 -11.11
CA PRO A 91 -2.92 22.69 -12.44
C PRO A 91 -3.91 23.68 -13.05
N THR A 92 -5.14 23.73 -12.55
CA THR A 92 -6.23 24.58 -13.05
C THR A 92 -6.60 25.70 -12.08
N ALA A 93 -5.82 25.87 -11.00
CA ALA A 93 -6.01 26.94 -10.05
C ALA A 93 -5.92 28.31 -10.73
N GLY A 94 -6.98 29.13 -10.59
CA GLY A 94 -7.06 30.46 -11.19
C GLY A 94 -7.62 30.51 -12.62
N MET A 95 -8.00 29.37 -13.22
CA MET A 95 -8.70 29.38 -14.51
C MET A 95 -10.11 29.97 -14.39
N LEU A 96 -10.44 30.93 -15.27
CA LEU A 96 -11.77 31.57 -15.31
C LEU A 96 -12.82 30.67 -15.95
N ASP A 97 -12.43 29.90 -16.98
CA ASP A 97 -13.29 28.90 -17.61
C ASP A 97 -13.38 27.64 -16.74
N ARG A 98 -14.49 27.53 -15.99
CA ARG A 98 -14.73 26.41 -15.07
C ARG A 98 -14.93 25.09 -15.79
N GLU A 99 -15.52 25.10 -16.99
CA GLU A 99 -15.78 23.86 -17.74
C GLU A 99 -14.48 23.31 -18.33
N LEU A 100 -13.60 24.18 -18.82
CA LEU A 100 -12.25 23.78 -19.21
C LEU A 100 -11.43 23.27 -18.02
N ALA A 101 -11.50 23.96 -16.87
CA ALA A 101 -10.82 23.51 -15.64
C ALA A 101 -11.31 22.13 -15.19
N LYS A 102 -12.62 21.88 -15.24
CA LYS A 102 -13.22 20.59 -14.91
C LYS A 102 -12.77 19.49 -15.86
N ARG A 103 -12.76 19.75 -17.18
CA ARG A 103 -12.26 18.79 -18.19
C ARG A 103 -10.79 18.43 -17.95
N LYS A 104 -9.92 19.43 -17.75
CA LYS A 104 -8.49 19.19 -17.48
C LYS A 104 -8.27 18.38 -16.20
N LYS A 105 -9.00 18.70 -15.13
CA LYS A 105 -8.95 17.92 -13.88
C LYS A 105 -9.38 16.47 -14.11
N PHE A 106 -10.43 16.25 -14.90
CA PHE A 106 -10.89 14.91 -15.24
C PHE A 106 -9.86 14.14 -16.07
N THR A 107 -9.22 14.78 -17.04
CA THR A 107 -8.12 14.18 -17.81
C THR A 107 -6.95 13.78 -16.90
N ALA A 108 -6.53 14.66 -15.98
CA ALA A 108 -5.47 14.33 -15.02
C ALA A 108 -5.84 13.11 -14.14
N LEU A 109 -7.10 13.01 -13.70
CA LEU A 109 -7.59 11.84 -12.97
C LEU A 109 -7.51 10.56 -13.82
N GLN A 110 -7.87 10.63 -15.11
CA GLN A 110 -7.77 9.48 -16.01
C GLN A 110 -6.33 9.03 -16.24
N GLU A 111 -5.40 9.97 -16.40
CA GLU A 111 -3.97 9.69 -16.55
C GLU A 111 -3.41 9.03 -15.28
N CYS A 112 -3.71 9.58 -14.10
CA CYS A 112 -3.32 8.98 -12.82
C CYS A 112 -3.87 7.57 -12.65
N LEU A 113 -5.15 7.34 -12.97
CA LEU A 113 -5.75 6.01 -12.84
C LEU A 113 -5.16 5.01 -13.85
N THR A 114 -4.83 5.46 -15.06
CA THR A 114 -4.20 4.62 -16.08
C THR A 114 -2.82 4.17 -15.63
N GLU A 115 -2.00 5.09 -15.11
CA GLU A 115 -0.68 4.76 -14.58
C GLU A 115 -0.79 3.88 -13.33
N LEU A 116 -1.70 4.21 -12.41
CA LEU A 116 -1.87 3.44 -11.17
C LEU A 116 -2.17 1.96 -11.45
N LYS A 117 -2.96 1.67 -12.49
CA LYS A 117 -3.29 0.30 -12.89
C LYS A 117 -2.07 -0.52 -13.33
N THR A 118 -1.05 0.10 -13.92
CA THR A 118 0.18 -0.60 -14.30
C THR A 118 1.01 -0.98 -13.07
N LEU A 119 0.81 -0.28 -11.95
CA LEU A 119 1.56 -0.44 -10.71
C LEU A 119 0.89 -1.36 -9.68
N VAL A 120 -0.36 -1.78 -9.89
CA VAL A 120 -1.14 -2.54 -8.89
C VAL A 120 -0.42 -3.84 -8.48
N ASP A 121 0.08 -4.61 -9.45
CA ASP A 121 0.70 -5.90 -9.14
C ASP A 121 2.07 -5.75 -8.48
N ASP A 122 2.80 -4.68 -8.78
CA ASP A 122 4.04 -4.36 -8.08
C ASP A 122 3.76 -3.87 -6.65
N ALA A 123 2.70 -3.06 -6.46
CA ALA A 123 2.27 -2.61 -5.15
C ALA A 123 1.84 -3.78 -4.25
N LYS A 124 1.20 -4.83 -4.80
CA LYS A 124 0.86 -6.05 -4.05
C LYS A 124 2.11 -6.76 -3.52
N LYS A 125 3.20 -6.80 -4.31
CA LYS A 125 4.47 -7.42 -3.89
C LYS A 125 5.12 -6.69 -2.70
N CYS A 126 4.78 -5.43 -2.48
CA CYS A 126 5.25 -4.69 -1.31
C CYS A 126 4.65 -5.21 0.01
N TYR A 127 3.54 -5.96 -0.02
CA TYR A 127 2.94 -6.54 1.17
C TYR A 127 3.45 -7.96 1.42
N ALA A 128 3.86 -8.23 2.66
CA ALA A 128 4.30 -9.56 3.10
C ALA A 128 3.15 -10.58 3.23
N GLU A 129 1.91 -10.14 3.06
CA GLU A 129 0.73 -10.98 3.01
C GLU A 129 -0.03 -10.70 1.72
N GLU A 130 -0.81 -11.67 1.26
CA GLU A 130 -1.69 -11.47 0.11
C GLU A 130 -2.76 -10.43 0.47
N VAL A 131 -2.85 -9.38 -0.35
CA VAL A 131 -3.80 -8.29 -0.16
C VAL A 131 -4.58 -8.04 -1.45
N THR A 132 -5.85 -7.68 -1.29
CA THR A 132 -6.63 -7.08 -2.37
C THR A 132 -6.41 -5.58 -2.34
N LEU A 133 -5.87 -5.04 -3.42
CA LEU A 133 -5.77 -3.61 -3.63
C LEU A 133 -6.93 -3.15 -4.50
N ASP A 134 -7.56 -2.05 -4.10
CA ASP A 134 -8.61 -1.37 -4.84
C ASP A 134 -8.07 -0.02 -5.31
N GLU A 135 -8.29 0.27 -6.59
CA GLU A 135 -7.67 1.40 -7.26
C GLU A 135 -8.15 2.74 -6.72
N GLU A 136 -9.41 2.84 -6.29
CA GLU A 136 -9.96 4.05 -5.68
C GLU A 136 -9.19 4.38 -4.40
N MET A 137 -9.02 3.41 -3.50
CA MET A 137 -8.24 3.59 -2.27
C MET A 137 -6.79 3.94 -2.56
N MET A 138 -6.12 3.23 -3.47
CA MET A 138 -4.72 3.53 -3.80
C MET A 138 -4.57 4.97 -4.32
N LEU A 139 -5.47 5.39 -5.22
CA LEU A 139 -5.44 6.73 -5.78
C LEU A 139 -5.69 7.79 -4.68
N VAL A 140 -6.73 7.60 -3.87
CA VAL A 140 -7.14 8.56 -2.84
C VAL A 140 -6.09 8.65 -1.74
N ASP A 141 -5.56 7.53 -1.27
CA ASP A 141 -4.53 7.50 -0.23
C ASP A 141 -3.22 8.08 -0.73
N GLY A 142 -2.79 7.73 -1.96
CA GLY A 142 -1.60 8.28 -2.59
C GLY A 142 -1.69 9.79 -2.78
N CYS A 143 -2.80 10.28 -3.33
CA CYS A 143 -3.02 11.71 -3.50
C CYS A 143 -3.11 12.45 -2.16
N PHE A 144 -3.74 11.84 -1.15
CA PHE A 144 -3.78 12.39 0.21
C PHE A 144 -2.38 12.57 0.79
N ILE A 145 -1.53 11.54 0.73
CA ILE A 145 -0.15 11.59 1.23
C ILE A 145 0.65 12.67 0.49
N LEU A 146 0.59 12.69 -0.85
CA LEU A 146 1.32 13.67 -1.66
C LEU A 146 0.90 15.11 -1.35
N GLU A 147 -0.40 15.39 -1.31
CA GLU A 147 -0.92 16.73 -0.98
C GLU A 147 -0.60 17.11 0.47
N PHE A 148 -0.68 16.15 1.40
CA PHE A 148 -0.34 16.37 2.81
C PHE A 148 1.12 16.76 2.98
N LEU A 149 2.04 15.99 2.39
CA LEU A 149 3.47 16.28 2.43
C LEU A 149 3.79 17.61 1.73
N TYR A 150 3.18 17.86 0.56
CA TYR A 150 3.35 19.13 -0.14
C TYR A 150 2.95 20.34 0.74
N ARG A 151 1.78 20.27 1.39
CA ARG A 151 1.32 21.33 2.32
C ARG A 151 2.20 21.45 3.54
N TYR A 152 2.68 20.34 4.07
CA TYR A 152 3.58 20.33 5.22
C TYR A 152 4.89 21.05 4.88
N CYS A 153 5.56 20.63 3.80
CA CYS A 153 6.82 21.22 3.37
C CYS A 153 6.68 22.71 3.00
N THR A 154 5.62 23.10 2.29
CA THR A 154 5.39 24.51 1.94
C THR A 154 5.10 25.39 3.16
N LYS A 155 4.34 24.90 4.14
CA LYS A 155 4.13 25.63 5.40
C LYS A 155 5.43 25.82 6.17
N THR A 156 6.26 24.78 6.28
CA THR A 156 7.56 24.86 6.97
C THR A 156 8.47 25.91 6.34
N VAL A 157 8.60 25.92 5.00
CA VAL A 157 9.41 26.91 4.27
C VAL A 157 8.89 28.34 4.48
N ILE A 158 7.57 28.54 4.47
CA ILE A 158 6.97 29.87 4.71
C ILE A 158 7.19 30.33 6.16
N MET A 159 7.14 29.41 7.13
CA MET A 159 7.42 29.72 8.53
C MET A 159 8.89 30.08 8.75
N GLU A 160 9.82 29.37 8.12
CA GLU A 160 11.25 29.67 8.15
C GLU A 160 11.57 31.03 7.51
N ALA A 161 11.00 31.31 6.33
CA ALA A 161 11.18 32.60 5.65
C ALA A 161 10.64 33.80 6.46
N LYS A 162 9.48 33.62 7.12
CA LYS A 162 8.92 34.63 8.03
C LYS A 162 9.76 34.81 9.30
N SER A 163 10.30 33.72 9.84
CA SER A 163 11.22 33.78 10.98
C SER A 163 12.48 34.56 10.60
N ILE A 164 13.10 34.26 9.46
CA ILE A 164 14.29 34.98 8.97
C ILE A 164 14.00 36.46 8.73
N SER A 165 12.85 36.82 8.14
CA SER A 165 12.53 38.24 7.92
C SER A 165 12.33 39.01 9.24
N SER A 166 11.85 38.35 10.30
CA SER A 166 11.71 38.95 11.63
C SER A 166 13.04 39.12 12.39
N PHE A 167 14.11 38.43 11.97
CA PHE A 167 15.45 38.59 12.54
C PHE A 167 16.28 39.68 11.86
N ILE A 168 15.91 40.10 10.65
CA ILE A 168 16.64 41.08 9.83
C ILE A 168 15.92 42.45 9.84
N SER A 169 14.77 42.56 10.51
CA SER A 169 14.02 43.81 10.72
C SER A 169 14.19 44.30 12.15
#